data_AF-A0A2S1SQ10-F1
#
_entry.id   AF-A0A2S1SQ10-F1
#
_cell.length_a   1.000
_cell.length_b   1.000
_cell.length_c   1.000
_cell.angle_alpha   90.00
_cell.angle_beta   90.00
_cell.angle_gamma   90.00
#
_symmetry.space_group_name_H-M   'P 1'
#
loop_
_entity.id
_entity.type
_entity.pdbx_description
1 polymer ?
#
loop_
_entity_poly.entity_id
_entity_poly.type
_entity_poly.pdbx_seq_one_letter_code
_entity_poly.pdbx_strand_id
1 'polypeptide(L)'
;MKPLSEVTEREYFVSVGQRPGMFVGKTSFHMLTAFLTGYDQHALRHGGPGLTGWHDWLVARRGRDCNHAWPGQILHIALPNGWDDLWNLPPEDEQQAIKVLFELLDEFAAEREAAQDSQTSG
;
A
#
# COMPACT_ATOMS: atom_id res chain seq x y z
N MET A 1 19.67 10.40 7.56
CA MET A 1 18.77 9.35 7.05
C MET A 1 19.62 8.13 6.76
N LYS A 2 19.11 6.92 7.04
CA LYS A 2 19.76 5.68 6.59
C LYS A 2 19.90 5.72 5.05
N PRO A 3 20.97 5.17 4.46
CA PRO A 3 21.04 4.92 3.01
C PRO A 3 19.81 4.13 2.55
N LEU A 4 19.28 4.40 1.35
CA LEU A 4 18.10 3.68 0.83
C LEU A 4 18.30 2.16 0.78
N SER A 5 19.54 1.70 0.61
CA SER A 5 19.92 0.29 0.64
C SER A 5 19.79 -0.37 2.02
N GLU A 6 19.67 0.42 3.09
CA GLU A 6 19.58 -0.04 4.48
C GLU A 6 18.21 0.22 5.11
N VAL A 7 17.29 0.84 4.35
CA VAL A 7 15.92 1.12 4.79
C VAL A 7 15.07 -0.13 4.54
N THR A 8 14.38 -0.59 5.57
CA THR A 8 13.41 -1.70 5.43
C THR A 8 12.23 -1.29 4.55
N GLU A 9 11.52 -2.25 3.98
CA GLU A 9 10.33 -1.97 3.15
C GLU A 9 9.26 -1.20 3.96
N ARG A 10 9.07 -1.58 5.23
CA ARG A 10 8.18 -0.88 6.15
C ARG A 10 8.60 0.58 6.38
N GLU A 11 9.87 0.82 6.73
CA GLU A 11 10.40 2.18 6.91
C GLU A 11 10.27 3.02 5.62
N TYR A 12 10.44 2.39 4.45
CA TYR A 12 10.25 3.04 3.16
C TYR A 12 8.81 3.51 2.98
N PHE A 13 7.81 2.65 3.19
CA PHE A 13 6.40 3.04 3.05
C PHE A 13 5.96 4.09 4.07
N VAL A 14 6.47 4.04 5.31
CA VAL A 14 6.25 5.11 6.30
C VAL A 14 6.79 6.45 5.79
N SER A 15 7.99 6.46 5.20
CA SER A 15 8.59 7.66 4.60
C SER A 15 7.75 8.22 3.44
N VAL A 16 7.23 7.34 2.58
CA VAL A 16 6.32 7.73 1.48
C VAL A 16 5.04 8.36 2.04
N GLY A 17 4.40 7.73 3.03
CA GLY A 17 3.16 8.21 3.64
C GLY A 17 3.30 9.54 4.38
N GLN A 18 4.47 9.82 4.96
CA GLN A 18 4.75 11.10 5.61
C GLN A 18 4.91 12.26 4.62
N ARG A 19 5.36 11.99 3.39
CA ARG A 19 5.69 13.02 2.40
C ARG A 19 5.28 12.62 0.97
N PRO A 20 4.00 12.29 0.72
CA PRO A 20 3.57 11.71 -0.57
C PRO A 20 3.86 12.63 -1.75
N GLY A 21 3.75 13.96 -1.57
CA GLY A 21 4.06 14.94 -2.60
C GLY A 21 5.51 14.90 -3.11
N MET A 22 6.46 14.39 -2.33
CA MET A 22 7.85 14.21 -2.80
C MET A 22 8.00 13.09 -3.83
N PHE A 23 7.05 12.16 -3.88
CA PHE A 23 7.09 10.98 -4.75
C PHE A 23 6.19 11.16 -5.98
N VAL A 24 5.03 11.82 -5.82
CA VAL A 24 4.04 11.95 -6.90
C VAL A 24 3.74 13.39 -7.32
N GLY A 25 4.35 14.39 -6.68
CA GLY A 25 4.11 15.81 -6.96
C GLY A 25 2.74 16.27 -6.47
N LYS A 26 1.69 16.00 -7.25
CA LYS A 26 0.30 16.21 -6.84
C LYS A 26 -0.19 14.96 -6.11
N THR A 27 -0.36 15.07 -4.80
CA THR A 27 -0.86 13.96 -3.98
C THR A 27 -2.32 13.69 -4.30
N SER A 28 -2.62 12.46 -4.70
CA SER A 28 -3.96 11.91 -4.84
C SER A 28 -3.92 10.41 -4.58
N PHE A 29 -5.04 9.81 -4.22
CA PHE A 29 -5.10 8.36 -3.99
C PHE A 29 -4.67 7.60 -5.25
N HIS A 30 -5.20 8.03 -6.40
CA HIS A 30 -4.85 7.46 -7.69
C HIS A 30 -3.34 7.52 -7.98
N MET A 31 -2.71 8.70 -7.83
CA MET A 31 -1.28 8.86 -8.14
C MET A 31 -0.39 7.99 -7.23
N LEU A 32 -0.75 7.85 -5.95
CA LEU A 32 -0.02 7.00 -5.02
C LEU A 32 -0.17 5.51 -5.37
N THR A 33 -1.36 5.07 -5.76
CA THR A 33 -1.56 3.68 -6.18
C THR A 33 -0.84 3.35 -7.49
N ALA A 34 -0.75 4.31 -8.42
CA ALA A 34 0.05 4.17 -9.64
C ALA A 34 1.55 4.08 -9.32
N PHE A 35 2.05 4.92 -8.42
CA PHE A 35 3.43 4.86 -7.93
C PHE A 35 3.77 3.51 -7.30
N LEU A 36 2.93 3.01 -6.39
CA LEU A 36 3.11 1.72 -5.72
C LEU A 36 3.00 0.54 -6.68
N THR A 37 2.14 0.63 -7.69
CA THR A 37 2.08 -0.35 -8.77
C THR A 37 3.39 -0.40 -9.55
N GLY A 38 3.99 0.75 -9.85
CA GLY A 38 5.31 0.83 -10.49
C GLY A 38 6.43 0.27 -9.62
N TYR A 39 6.40 0.57 -8.31
CA TYR A 39 7.31 0.00 -7.32
C TYR A 39 7.26 -1.54 -7.32
N ASP A 40 6.06 -2.11 -7.24
CA ASP A 40 5.85 -3.56 -7.25
C ASP A 40 6.34 -4.20 -8.55
N GLN A 41 5.95 -3.65 -9.70
CA GLN A 41 6.39 -4.14 -11.00
C GLN A 41 7.92 -4.10 -11.17
N HIS A 42 8.57 -3.03 -10.69
CA HIS A 42 10.03 -2.93 -10.70
C HIS A 42 10.66 -4.01 -9.81
N ALA A 43 10.18 -4.19 -8.58
CA ALA A 43 10.70 -5.20 -7.68
C ALA A 43 10.60 -6.61 -8.29
N LEU A 44 9.42 -6.98 -8.80
CA LEU A 44 9.17 -8.28 -9.44
C LEU A 44 10.07 -8.51 -10.66
N ARG A 45 10.26 -7.49 -11.51
CA ARG A 45 11.14 -7.57 -12.70
C ARG A 45 12.61 -7.83 -12.34
N HIS A 46 13.02 -7.43 -11.14
CA HIS A 46 14.40 -7.53 -10.67
C HIS A 46 14.60 -8.57 -9.56
N GLY A 47 13.63 -9.48 -9.36
CA GLY A 47 13.74 -10.60 -8.42
C GLY A 47 13.53 -10.23 -6.96
N GLY A 48 13.04 -9.03 -6.67
CA GLY A 48 12.62 -8.61 -5.34
C GLY A 48 11.19 -9.07 -5.01
N PRO A 49 10.81 -9.09 -3.73
CA PRO A 49 9.50 -9.56 -3.29
C PRO A 49 8.36 -8.58 -3.64
N GLY A 50 8.66 -7.29 -3.78
CA GLY A 50 7.64 -6.27 -4.06
C GLY A 50 6.48 -6.32 -3.06
N LEU A 51 5.26 -6.21 -3.58
CA LEU A 51 4.01 -6.36 -2.86
C LEU A 51 3.40 -7.77 -3.05
N THR A 52 4.23 -8.81 -3.20
CA THR A 52 3.75 -10.19 -3.33
C THR A 52 2.85 -10.57 -2.14
N GLY A 53 1.63 -11.05 -2.43
CA GLY A 53 0.63 -11.41 -1.42
C GLY A 53 -0.24 -10.24 -0.93
N TRP A 54 0.03 -9.01 -1.35
CA TRP A 54 -0.71 -7.82 -0.93
C TRP A 54 -2.21 -7.87 -1.26
N HIS A 55 -2.54 -8.27 -2.49
CA HIS A 55 -3.93 -8.34 -2.92
C HIS A 55 -4.72 -9.37 -2.11
N ASP A 56 -4.18 -10.57 -1.94
CA ASP A 56 -4.83 -11.65 -1.18
C ASP A 56 -4.97 -11.27 0.30
N TRP A 57 -3.97 -10.59 0.86
CA TRP A 57 -4.02 -10.06 2.22
C TRP A 57 -5.14 -9.02 2.39
N LEU A 58 -5.31 -8.10 1.43
CA LEU A 58 -6.42 -7.14 1.44
C LEU A 58 -7.79 -7.84 1.33
N VAL A 59 -7.92 -8.85 0.46
CA VAL A 59 -9.15 -9.63 0.30
C VAL A 59 -9.52 -10.36 1.59
N ALA A 60 -8.53 -11.03 2.22
CA ALA A 60 -8.72 -11.72 3.49
C ALA A 60 -9.16 -10.74 4.59
N ARG A 61 -8.54 -9.55 4.66
CA ARG A 61 -8.87 -8.53 5.65
C ARG A 61 -10.24 -7.92 5.46
N ARG A 62 -10.65 -7.68 4.21
CA ARG A 62 -12.01 -7.22 3.88
C ARG A 62 -13.07 -8.29 4.14
N GLY A 63 -12.69 -9.57 4.13
CA GLY A 63 -13.59 -10.72 4.33
C GLY A 63 -14.48 -11.05 3.14
N ARG A 64 -14.33 -10.34 2.01
CA ARG A 64 -15.03 -10.64 0.75
C ARG A 64 -14.22 -10.10 -0.43
N ASP A 65 -14.20 -10.86 -1.51
CA ASP A 65 -13.58 -10.43 -2.76
C ASP A 65 -14.53 -9.56 -3.61
N CYS A 66 -14.00 -8.88 -4.63
CA CYS A 66 -14.76 -8.27 -5.71
C CYS A 66 -13.88 -8.08 -6.95
N ASN A 67 -14.49 -7.79 -8.11
CA ASN A 67 -13.78 -7.61 -9.38
C ASN A 67 -12.82 -6.40 -9.43
N HIS A 68 -12.68 -5.64 -8.34
CA HIS A 68 -11.74 -4.53 -8.29
C HIS A 68 -10.33 -5.04 -7.95
N ALA A 69 -9.35 -4.50 -8.67
CA ALA A 69 -7.94 -4.64 -8.31
C ALA A 69 -7.66 -4.09 -6.89
N TRP A 70 -6.46 -4.35 -6.37
CA TRP A 70 -6.08 -3.97 -5.00
C TRP A 70 -6.39 -2.51 -4.61
N PRO A 71 -6.31 -1.46 -5.49
CA PRO A 71 -6.69 -0.11 -5.09
C PRO A 71 -8.17 0.00 -4.70
N GLY A 72 -9.06 -0.70 -5.42
CA GLY A 72 -10.48 -0.70 -5.09
C GLY A 72 -10.76 -1.45 -3.78
N GLN A 73 -9.98 -2.49 -3.46
CA GLN A 73 -10.09 -3.18 -2.16
C GLN A 73 -9.80 -2.22 -1.00
N ILE A 74 -8.79 -1.34 -1.15
CA ILE A 74 -8.51 -0.29 -0.16
C ILE A 74 -9.68 0.69 -0.04
N LEU A 75 -10.26 1.15 -1.15
CA LEU A 75 -11.40 2.06 -1.09
C LEU A 75 -12.61 1.42 -0.40
N HIS A 76 -12.86 0.13 -0.61
CA HIS A 76 -13.92 -0.57 0.13
C HIS A 76 -13.65 -0.65 1.64
N ILE A 77 -12.39 -0.71 2.06
CA ILE A 77 -12.00 -0.72 3.47
C ILE A 77 -12.09 0.70 4.05
N ALA A 78 -11.60 1.71 3.31
CA ALA A 78 -11.52 3.09 3.77
C ALA A 78 -12.88 3.79 3.78
N LEU A 79 -13.73 3.49 2.80
CA LEU A 79 -15.01 4.17 2.51
C LEU A 79 -16.15 3.13 2.51
N PRO A 80 -16.58 2.64 3.69
CA PRO A 80 -17.58 1.57 3.79
C PRO A 80 -18.97 1.99 3.28
N ASN A 81 -19.22 3.30 3.19
CA ASN A 81 -20.46 3.87 2.66
C ASN A 81 -20.48 3.91 1.12
N GLY A 82 -19.40 3.51 0.46
CA GLY A 82 -19.27 3.51 -0.99
C GLY A 82 -18.50 4.72 -1.52
N TRP A 83 -18.20 4.65 -2.82
CA TRP A 83 -17.48 5.67 -3.60
C TRP A 83 -17.91 5.51 -5.07
N ASP A 84 -18.01 6.63 -5.78
CA ASP A 84 -18.52 6.63 -7.15
C ASP A 84 -17.41 6.54 -8.20
N ASP A 85 -16.31 7.26 -7.98
CA ASP A 85 -15.21 7.39 -8.94
C ASP A 85 -13.85 7.35 -8.23
N LEU A 86 -13.05 6.32 -8.51
CA LEU A 86 -11.70 6.17 -7.99
C LEU A 86 -10.76 7.30 -8.45
N TRP A 87 -11.04 7.91 -9.59
CA TRP A 87 -10.21 8.97 -10.19
C TRP A 87 -10.53 10.35 -9.62
N ASN A 88 -11.70 10.51 -8.99
CA ASN A 88 -12.20 11.80 -8.52
C ASN A 88 -12.84 11.69 -7.14
N LEU A 89 -11.99 11.34 -6.17
CA LEU A 89 -12.19 11.41 -4.72
C LEU A 89 -12.80 12.75 -4.27
N PRO A 90 -13.92 12.86 -3.52
CA PRO A 90 -14.11 14.03 -2.65
C PRO A 90 -12.89 14.22 -1.75
N PRO A 91 -12.48 15.46 -1.41
CA PRO A 91 -11.23 15.70 -0.68
C PRO A 91 -11.11 14.95 0.66
N GLU A 92 -12.22 14.81 1.39
CA GLU A 92 -12.25 14.09 2.67
C GLU A 92 -12.06 12.58 2.46
N ASP A 93 -12.76 12.01 1.48
CA ASP A 93 -12.64 10.59 1.11
C ASP A 93 -11.25 10.26 0.57
N GLU A 94 -10.65 11.15 -0.21
CA GLU A 94 -9.29 11.01 -0.71
C GLU A 94 -8.27 11.02 0.44
N GLN A 95 -8.39 11.94 1.40
CA GLN A 95 -7.53 11.97 2.58
C GLN A 95 -7.68 10.68 3.40
N GLN A 96 -8.91 10.22 3.61
CA GLN A 96 -9.18 8.99 4.33
C GLN A 96 -8.62 7.76 3.61
N ALA A 97 -8.80 7.67 2.29
CA ALA A 97 -8.27 6.57 1.47
C ALA A 97 -6.73 6.52 1.50
N ILE A 98 -6.07 7.68 1.41
CA ILE A 98 -4.60 7.78 1.48
C ILE A 98 -4.10 7.37 2.87
N LYS A 99 -4.77 7.84 3.93
CA LYS A 99 -4.44 7.45 5.30
C LYS A 99 -4.52 5.92 5.47
N VAL A 100 -5.65 5.33 5.10
CA VAL A 100 -5.88 3.88 5.21
C VAL A 100 -4.90 3.09 4.34
N LEU A 101 -4.57 3.56 3.13
CA LEU A 101 -3.54 2.94 2.29
C LEU A 101 -2.22 2.76 3.05
N PHE A 102 -1.72 3.79 3.72
CA PHE A 102 -0.44 3.71 4.42
C PHE A 102 -0.52 2.96 5.75
N GLU A 103 -1.65 3.01 6.45
CA GLU A 103 -1.89 2.15 7.62
C GLU A 103 -1.87 0.66 7.23
N LEU A 104 -2.56 0.29 6.16
CA LEU A 104 -2.59 -1.09 5.66
C LEU A 104 -1.21 -1.56 5.18
N LEU A 105 -0.42 -0.70 4.54
CA LEU A 105 0.95 -1.02 4.12
C LEU A 105 1.89 -1.23 5.30
N ASP A 106 1.78 -0.41 6.35
CA ASP A 106 2.58 -0.59 7.57
C ASP A 106 2.28 -1.93 8.24
N GLU A 107 0.98 -2.27 8.37
CA GLU A 107 0.55 -3.53 8.97
C GLU A 107 0.99 -4.75 8.15
N PHE A 108 0.80 -4.72 6.82
CA PHE A 108 1.23 -5.80 5.94
C PHE A 108 2.75 -6.01 5.97
N ALA A 109 3.53 -4.93 5.98
CA ALA A 109 4.98 -5.03 6.08
C ALA A 109 5.41 -5.57 7.46
N ALA A 110 4.76 -5.15 8.55
CA ALA A 110 5.03 -5.63 9.90
C ALA A 110 4.76 -7.14 10.04
N GLU A 111 3.65 -7.64 9.48
CA GLU A 111 3.33 -9.08 9.49
C GLU A 111 4.37 -9.89 8.69
N ARG A 112 4.85 -9.36 7.55
CA ARG A 112 5.90 -10.01 6.76
C ARG A 112 7.24 -10.06 7.47
N GLU A 113 7.64 -8.98 8.13
CA GLU A 113 8.86 -8.93 8.95
C GLU A 113 8.79 -9.98 10.07
N ALA A 114 7.67 -10.03 10.81
CA ALA A 114 7.48 -11.00 11.89
C ALA A 114 7.51 -12.48 11.40
N ALA A 115 6.97 -12.74 10.21
CA ALA A 115 7.02 -14.07 9.60
C ALA A 115 8.45 -14.49 9.21
N GLN A 116 9.28 -13.56 8.74
CA GLN A 116 10.68 -13.81 8.37
C GLN A 116 11.57 -14.04 9.60
N ASP A 117 11.35 -13.27 10.67
CA ASP A 117 12.06 -13.44 11.95
C ASP A 117 11.77 -14.82 12.58
N SER A 118 10.52 -15.28 12.43
CA SER A 118 10.10 -16.60 12.92
C SER A 118 10.74 -17.76 12.13
N GLN A 119 10.99 -17.57 10.83
CA GLN A 119 11.64 -18.57 9.97
C GLN A 119 13.16 -18.65 10.15
N THR A 120 13.79 -17.56 10.57
CA THR A 120 15.25 -17.50 10.80
C THR A 120 15.66 -17.95 12.20
N SER A 121 14.71 -18.02 13.12
CA SER A 121 14.93 -18.45 14.52
C SER A 121 14.64 -19.94 14.78
N GLY A 122 14.22 -20.71 13.77
CA GLY A 122 13.90 -22.14 13.87
C GLY A 122 14.88 -23.01 13.10
#